data_AF-A0A7G2CZ68-F1
#
_entry.id   AF-A0A7G2CZ68-F1
#
_cell.length_a   1.000
_cell.length_b   1.000
_cell.length_c   1.000
_cell.angle_alpha   90.00
_cell.angle_beta   90.00
_cell.angle_gamma   90.00
#
_symmetry.space_group_name_H-M   'P 1'
#
loop_
_entity.id
_entity.type
_entity.pdbx_description
1 polymer ?
#
loop_
_entity_poly.entity_id
_entity_poly.type
_entity_poly.pdbx_seq_one_letter_code
_entity_poly.pdbx_strand_id
1 'polypeptide(L)'
;MGDTSRSDGGGEAGESAPSAEEVRTTAEESLVRKLRTRSLSVSEARLVLKGHGLAADAIEDVIDDFMRRGYLDDAVLAELLVTAGVERKGQGRVALSRALAQRGIPREVIDAALDELPDDDAERALEFARTKARSMSRLDPDAALRRLVGQLSRRGYAGSVAMNAAKTALREASFGSGVSGVRFVDSD
;
A
#
# COMPACT_ATOMS: atom_id res chain seq x y z
N MET A 1 -60.16 19.77 52.24
CA MET A 1 -59.76 20.35 50.95
C MET A 1 -58.62 21.31 51.19
N GLY A 2 -57.39 20.84 51.04
CA GLY A 2 -56.18 21.66 51.05
C GLY A 2 -55.29 21.09 49.96
N ASP A 3 -55.28 21.78 48.83
CA ASP A 3 -54.50 21.49 47.64
C ASP A 3 -53.00 21.52 47.98
N THR A 4 -52.31 20.41 47.74
CA THR A 4 -50.84 20.37 47.70
C THR A 4 -50.42 19.92 46.32
N SER A 5 -50.45 20.87 45.41
CA SER A 5 -49.67 20.86 44.18
C SER A 5 -48.20 20.64 44.51
N ARG A 6 -47.72 19.41 44.28
CA ARG A 6 -46.29 19.10 44.21
C ARG A 6 -45.95 19.03 42.72
N SER A 7 -45.54 20.17 42.18
CA SER A 7 -44.81 20.27 40.93
C SER A 7 -43.42 19.69 41.13
N ASP A 8 -43.22 18.43 40.75
CA ASP A 8 -41.89 17.85 40.60
C ASP A 8 -41.44 18.06 39.15
N GLY A 9 -41.04 19.31 38.86
CA GLY A 9 -40.34 19.70 37.65
C GLY A 9 -38.85 19.44 37.83
N GLY A 10 -38.45 18.17 37.74
CA GLY A 10 -37.06 17.74 37.90
C GLY A 10 -36.38 17.47 36.56
N GLY A 11 -35.88 18.54 35.93
CA GLY A 11 -34.69 18.55 35.07
C GLY A 11 -34.59 17.50 33.96
N GLU A 12 -35.18 17.79 32.80
CA GLU A 12 -34.60 17.33 31.55
C GLU A 12 -33.27 18.08 31.36
N ALA A 13 -32.17 17.43 31.77
CA ALA A 13 -30.83 17.84 31.38
C ALA A 13 -30.76 17.73 29.85
N GLY A 14 -30.98 18.87 29.18
CA GLY A 14 -30.77 19.02 27.76
C GLY A 14 -29.29 18.80 27.46
N GLU A 15 -28.93 17.58 27.10
CA GLU A 15 -27.70 17.26 26.41
C GLU A 15 -27.78 17.96 25.04
N SER A 16 -27.38 19.23 25.00
CA SER A 16 -27.32 20.00 23.76
C SER A 16 -26.36 19.30 22.81
N ALA A 17 -26.80 19.12 21.56
CA ALA A 17 -25.94 18.59 20.51
C ALA A 17 -24.62 19.38 20.46
N PRO A 18 -23.48 18.70 20.26
CA PRO A 18 -22.18 19.34 20.27
C PRO A 18 -22.11 20.46 19.23
N SER A 19 -21.46 21.56 19.60
CA SER A 19 -21.29 22.69 18.68
C SER A 19 -20.40 22.31 17.48
N ALA A 20 -20.52 23.03 16.37
CA ALA A 20 -19.69 22.79 15.19
C ALA A 20 -18.18 22.89 15.49
N GLU A 21 -17.80 23.77 16.41
CA GLU A 21 -16.42 23.96 16.87
C GLU A 21 -15.92 22.79 17.73
N GLU A 22 -16.77 22.24 18.61
CA GLU A 22 -16.46 21.03 19.38
C GLU A 22 -16.28 19.81 18.48
N VAL A 23 -17.15 19.66 17.47
CA VAL A 23 -17.06 18.60 16.46
C VAL A 23 -15.75 18.72 15.67
N ARG A 24 -15.40 19.94 15.23
CA ARG A 24 -14.14 20.22 14.53
C ARG A 24 -12.92 19.86 15.38
N THR A 25 -12.89 20.32 16.62
CA THR A 25 -11.78 20.07 17.57
C THR A 25 -11.58 18.57 17.80
N THR A 26 -12.68 17.84 18.07
CA THR A 26 -12.65 16.39 18.28
C THR A 26 -12.12 15.63 17.05
N ALA A 27 -12.51 16.07 15.85
CA ALA A 27 -12.07 15.47 14.60
C ALA A 27 -10.59 15.72 14.33
N GLU A 28 -10.10 16.94 14.54
CA GLU A 28 -8.68 17.30 14.41
C GLU A 28 -7.82 16.52 15.40
N GLU A 29 -8.21 16.43 16.67
CA GLU A 29 -7.51 15.64 17.68
C GLU A 29 -7.42 14.16 17.27
N SER A 30 -8.52 13.62 16.74
CA SER A 30 -8.57 12.24 16.26
C SER A 30 -7.65 12.03 15.04
N LEU A 31 -7.61 12.99 14.11
CA LEU A 31 -6.73 12.97 12.95
C LEU A 31 -5.26 13.04 13.38
N VAL A 32 -4.89 13.98 14.26
CA VAL A 32 -3.53 14.10 14.82
C VAL A 32 -3.12 12.80 15.53
N ARG A 33 -4.00 12.20 16.34
CA ARG A 33 -3.72 10.93 17.01
C ARG A 33 -3.43 9.81 16.01
N LYS A 34 -4.14 9.76 14.88
CA LYS A 34 -3.86 8.79 13.81
C LYS A 34 -2.52 9.09 13.13
N LEU A 35 -2.25 10.34 12.79
CA LEU A 35 -1.00 10.76 12.15
C LEU A 35 0.25 10.47 12.99
N ARG A 36 0.13 10.49 14.33
CA ARG A 36 1.21 10.07 15.24
C ARG A 36 1.57 8.58 15.14
N THR A 37 0.66 7.74 14.71
CA THR A 37 0.85 6.28 14.67
C THR A 37 1.07 5.74 13.26
N ARG A 38 0.57 6.45 12.24
CA ARG A 38 0.75 6.10 10.83
C ARG A 38 0.59 7.33 9.94
N SER A 39 1.33 7.38 8.84
CA SER A 39 1.08 8.34 7.77
C SER A 39 -0.27 8.04 7.11
N LEU A 40 -1.02 9.09 6.77
CA LEU A 40 -2.31 9.01 6.07
C LEU A 40 -2.20 9.72 4.72
N SER A 41 -2.95 9.24 3.74
CA SER A 41 -3.19 10.03 2.53
C SER A 41 -4.19 11.15 2.83
N VAL A 42 -4.24 12.16 1.96
CA VAL A 42 -5.24 13.22 2.05
C VAL A 42 -6.66 12.63 1.97
N SER A 43 -6.88 11.66 1.09
CA SER A 43 -8.16 10.95 0.97
C SER A 43 -8.54 10.20 2.25
N GLU A 44 -7.60 9.54 2.92
CA GLU A 44 -7.85 8.88 4.20
C GLU A 44 -8.13 9.89 5.32
N ALA A 45 -7.44 11.04 5.34
CA ALA A 45 -7.69 12.11 6.29
C ALA A 45 -9.11 12.68 6.13
N ARG A 46 -9.57 12.91 4.90
CA ARG A 46 -10.97 13.30 4.62
C ARG A 46 -11.97 12.29 5.18
N LEU A 47 -11.72 10.99 5.01
CA LEU A 47 -12.58 9.93 5.55
C LEU A 47 -12.62 9.95 7.08
N VAL A 48 -11.50 10.24 7.74
CA VAL A 48 -11.46 10.40 9.20
C VAL A 48 -12.34 11.57 9.63
N LEU A 49 -12.16 12.75 9.03
CA LEU A 49 -12.92 13.96 9.38
C LEU A 49 -14.42 13.80 9.10
N LYS A 50 -14.78 13.21 7.96
CA LYS A 50 -16.17 12.86 7.63
C LYS A 50 -16.79 11.90 8.64
N GLY A 51 -16.01 10.96 9.17
CA GLY A 51 -16.46 10.02 10.21
C GLY A 51 -16.85 10.70 11.53
N HIS A 52 -16.38 11.93 11.78
CA HIS A 52 -16.78 12.75 12.93
C HIS A 52 -17.94 13.72 12.62
N GLY A 53 -18.47 13.70 11.40
CA GLY A 53 -19.63 14.52 11.03
C GLY A 53 -19.31 15.95 10.58
N LEU A 54 -18.06 16.25 10.22
CA LEU A 54 -17.73 17.57 9.67
C LEU A 54 -18.40 17.77 8.30
N ALA A 55 -18.86 19.00 8.06
CA ALA A 55 -19.34 19.44 6.76
C ALA A 55 -18.18 19.50 5.74
N ALA A 56 -18.50 19.38 4.46
CA ALA A 56 -17.50 19.21 3.40
C ALA A 56 -16.54 20.42 3.28
N ASP A 57 -17.06 21.63 3.45
CA ASP A 57 -16.28 22.87 3.51
C ASP A 57 -15.29 22.88 4.69
N ALA A 58 -15.76 22.56 5.89
CA ALA A 58 -14.92 22.46 7.08
C ALA A 58 -13.85 21.35 6.95
N ILE A 59 -14.14 20.26 6.23
CA ILE A 59 -13.14 19.22 5.94
C ILE A 59 -12.02 19.79 5.08
N GLU A 60 -12.33 20.47 3.98
CA GLU A 60 -11.31 21.02 3.09
C GLU A 60 -10.45 22.09 3.81
N ASP A 61 -11.06 22.96 4.64
CA ASP A 61 -10.31 23.93 5.44
C ASP A 61 -9.28 23.26 6.38
N VAL A 62 -9.67 22.16 7.03
CA VAL A 62 -8.78 21.39 7.91
C VAL A 62 -7.69 20.68 7.10
N ILE A 63 -8.04 20.09 5.96
CA ILE A 63 -7.08 19.43 5.07
C ILE A 63 -6.03 20.42 4.58
N ASP A 64 -6.45 21.60 4.12
CA ASP A 64 -5.55 22.65 3.65
C ASP A 64 -4.61 23.13 4.76
N ASP A 65 -5.11 23.28 6.00
CA ASP A 65 -4.23 23.62 7.14
C ASP A 65 -3.20 22.54 7.42
N PHE A 66 -3.62 21.28 7.42
CA PHE A 66 -2.74 20.15 7.68
C PHE A 66 -1.70 19.99 6.57
N MET A 67 -2.05 20.26 5.31
CA MET A 67 -1.12 20.29 4.19
C MET A 67 -0.12 21.46 4.31
N ARG A 68 -0.59 22.68 4.59
CA ARG A 68 0.29 23.86 4.79
C ARG A 68 1.30 23.65 5.91
N ARG A 69 0.93 22.91 6.96
CA ARG A 69 1.79 22.58 8.11
C ARG A 69 2.68 21.35 7.88
N GLY A 70 2.56 20.69 6.73
CA GLY A 70 3.34 19.49 6.39
C GLY A 70 2.93 18.23 7.14
N TYR A 71 1.72 18.18 7.70
CA TYR A 71 1.19 16.98 8.35
C TYR A 71 0.60 15.98 7.36
N LEU A 72 0.16 16.47 6.20
CA LEU A 72 -0.35 15.67 5.10
C LEU A 72 0.39 16.05 3.82
N ASP A 73 0.92 15.04 3.14
CA ASP A 73 1.55 15.18 1.85
C ASP A 73 1.48 13.82 1.14
N ASP A 74 0.69 13.76 0.07
CA ASP A 74 0.50 12.53 -0.70
C ASP A 74 1.75 12.15 -1.50
N ALA A 75 2.59 13.10 -1.90
CA ALA A 75 3.83 12.84 -2.62
C ALA A 75 4.86 12.19 -1.70
N VAL A 76 5.07 12.77 -0.51
CA VAL A 76 5.94 12.19 0.53
C VAL A 76 5.44 10.80 0.95
N LEU A 77 4.12 10.64 1.10
CA LEU A 77 3.56 9.34 1.40
C LEU A 77 3.81 8.32 0.28
N ALA A 78 3.63 8.74 -0.98
CA ALA A 78 3.84 7.86 -2.13
C ALA A 78 5.30 7.38 -2.21
N GLU A 79 6.27 8.29 -2.07
CA GLU A 79 7.71 7.97 -2.05
C GLU A 79 8.04 6.94 -0.95
N LEU A 80 7.55 7.16 0.27
CA LEU A 80 7.77 6.24 1.39
C LEU A 80 7.20 4.85 1.11
N LEU A 81 5.99 4.78 0.55
CA LEU A 81 5.32 3.52 0.24
C LEU A 81 5.98 2.79 -0.93
N VAL A 82 6.45 3.52 -1.94
CA VAL A 82 7.20 3.00 -3.07
C VAL A 82 8.51 2.38 -2.59
N THR A 83 9.32 3.13 -1.85
CA THR A 83 10.60 2.67 -1.27
C THR A 83 10.39 1.42 -0.42
N ALA A 84 9.42 1.47 0.50
CA ALA A 84 9.06 0.32 1.33
C ALA A 84 8.61 -0.92 0.52
N GLY A 85 7.86 -0.70 -0.56
CA GLY A 85 7.34 -1.76 -1.41
C GLY A 85 8.42 -2.41 -2.25
N VAL A 86 9.39 -1.62 -2.75
CA VAL A 86 10.56 -2.13 -3.48
C VAL A 86 11.51 -2.86 -2.53
N GLU A 87 11.97 -2.23 -1.47
CA GLU A 87 13.06 -2.78 -0.65
C GLU A 87 12.60 -3.96 0.23
N ARG A 88 11.50 -3.78 0.97
CA ARG A 88 11.07 -4.79 1.96
C ARG A 88 10.26 -5.88 1.31
N LYS A 89 9.42 -5.48 0.36
CA LYS A 89 8.52 -6.43 -0.28
C LYS A 89 9.12 -6.91 -1.58
N GLY A 90 9.80 -6.12 -2.42
CA GLY A 90 10.21 -6.46 -3.78
C GLY A 90 9.06 -6.43 -4.79
N GLN A 91 8.15 -5.47 -4.61
CA GLN A 91 7.00 -5.26 -5.47
C GLN A 91 7.41 -4.58 -6.78
N GLY A 92 6.79 -5.00 -7.89
CA GLY A 92 6.91 -4.31 -9.17
C GLY A 92 5.96 -3.11 -9.27
N ARG A 93 6.18 -2.27 -10.28
CA ARG A 93 5.45 -1.01 -10.50
C ARG A 93 3.92 -1.15 -10.48
N VAL A 94 3.37 -2.27 -11.01
CA VAL A 94 1.91 -2.49 -11.05
C VAL A 94 1.33 -2.69 -9.64
N ALA A 95 2.01 -3.42 -8.77
CA ALA A 95 1.53 -3.60 -7.40
C ALA A 95 1.65 -2.32 -6.58
N LEU A 96 2.71 -1.54 -6.80
CA LEU A 96 2.91 -0.24 -6.16
C LEU A 96 1.81 0.74 -6.57
N SER A 97 1.58 0.93 -7.87
CA SER A 97 0.49 1.75 -8.40
C SER A 97 -0.86 1.37 -7.78
N ARG A 98 -1.20 0.08 -7.78
CA ARG A 98 -2.45 -0.41 -7.18
C ARG A 98 -2.51 -0.16 -5.66
N ALA A 99 -1.39 -0.26 -4.95
CA ALA A 99 -1.35 -0.04 -3.50
C ALA A 99 -1.56 1.44 -3.16
N LEU A 100 -0.93 2.35 -3.92
CA LEU A 100 -1.11 3.79 -3.76
C LEU A 100 -2.54 4.22 -4.10
N ALA A 101 -3.09 3.71 -5.20
CA ALA A 101 -4.47 3.99 -5.62
C ALA A 101 -5.49 3.51 -4.59
N GLN A 102 -5.26 2.35 -3.95
CA GLN A 102 -6.11 1.85 -2.85
C GLN A 102 -6.12 2.77 -1.62
N ARG A 103 -5.07 3.57 -1.43
CA ARG A 103 -5.03 4.62 -0.40
C ARG A 103 -5.62 5.95 -0.87
N GLY A 104 -6.12 6.02 -2.09
CA GLY A 104 -6.73 7.23 -2.64
C GLY A 104 -5.73 8.34 -2.97
N ILE A 105 -4.47 7.98 -3.25
CA ILE A 105 -3.46 8.93 -3.75
C ILE A 105 -3.80 9.29 -5.20
N PRO A 106 -3.77 10.58 -5.59
CA PRO A 106 -4.05 11.02 -6.96
C PRO A 106 -3.14 10.36 -8.00
N ARG A 107 -3.67 10.16 -9.21
CA ARG A 107 -2.94 9.45 -10.27
C ARG A 107 -1.64 10.17 -10.64
N GLU A 108 -1.67 11.50 -10.68
CA GLU A 108 -0.51 12.31 -11.06
C GLU A 108 0.64 12.13 -10.06
N VAL A 109 0.31 12.01 -8.77
CA VAL A 109 1.29 11.74 -7.70
C VAL A 109 1.81 10.31 -7.78
N ILE A 110 0.95 9.35 -8.10
CA ILE A 110 1.35 7.95 -8.32
C ILE A 110 2.33 7.85 -9.49
N ASP A 111 1.99 8.47 -10.62
CA ASP A 111 2.79 8.41 -11.84
C ASP A 111 4.16 9.07 -11.57
N ALA A 112 4.20 10.26 -10.93
CA ALA A 112 5.45 10.91 -10.54
C ALA A 112 6.33 10.05 -9.60
N ALA A 113 5.76 9.49 -8.53
CA ALA A 113 6.51 8.66 -7.58
C ALA A 113 7.04 7.35 -8.21
N LEU A 114 6.34 6.81 -9.22
CA LEU A 114 6.82 5.65 -9.95
C LEU A 114 7.86 6.03 -10.99
N ASP A 115 7.77 7.19 -11.63
CA ASP A 115 8.75 7.65 -12.62
C ASP A 115 10.14 7.91 -12.00
N GLU A 116 10.20 8.26 -10.71
CA GLU A 116 11.45 8.39 -9.95
C GLU A 116 12.15 7.04 -9.68
N LEU A 117 11.44 5.91 -9.79
CA LEU A 117 12.06 4.60 -9.62
C LEU A 117 13.05 4.31 -10.76
N PRO A 118 14.17 3.63 -10.46
CA PRO A 118 15.05 3.12 -11.50
C PRO A 118 14.30 2.17 -12.44
N ASP A 119 14.75 2.11 -13.70
CA ASP A 119 14.24 1.16 -14.70
C ASP A 119 14.90 -0.22 -14.54
N ASP A 120 14.84 -0.78 -13.33
CA ASP A 120 15.47 -2.04 -12.94
C ASP A 120 14.45 -3.19 -12.76
N ASP A 121 13.18 -2.97 -13.11
CA ASP A 121 12.08 -3.91 -12.91
C ASP A 121 12.38 -5.29 -13.54
N ALA A 122 13.01 -5.29 -14.72
CA ALA A 122 13.42 -6.50 -15.42
C ALA A 122 14.49 -7.30 -14.66
N GLU A 123 15.47 -6.61 -14.09
CA GLU A 123 16.57 -7.22 -13.35
C GLU A 123 16.08 -7.82 -12.04
N ARG A 124 15.29 -7.07 -11.27
CA ARG A 124 14.71 -7.56 -10.00
C ARG A 124 13.75 -8.72 -10.22
N ALA A 125 12.93 -8.66 -11.28
CA ALA A 125 12.06 -9.77 -11.66
C ALA A 125 12.87 -11.02 -12.00
N LEU A 126 13.95 -10.88 -12.75
CA LEU A 126 14.82 -11.98 -13.13
C LEU A 126 15.55 -12.58 -11.93
N GLU A 127 16.10 -11.75 -11.04
CA GLU A 127 16.75 -12.22 -9.82
C GLU A 127 15.76 -13.04 -8.97
N PHE A 128 14.56 -12.50 -8.72
CA PHE A 128 13.52 -13.24 -8.04
C PHE A 128 13.19 -14.55 -8.76
N ALA A 129 13.03 -14.52 -10.08
CA ALA A 129 12.71 -15.69 -10.89
C ALA A 129 13.78 -16.78 -10.77
N ARG A 130 15.07 -16.41 -10.82
CA ARG A 130 16.22 -17.33 -10.64
C ARG A 130 16.18 -18.03 -9.29
N THR A 131 15.83 -17.31 -8.22
CA THR A 131 15.71 -17.93 -6.88
C THR A 131 14.65 -19.03 -6.83
N LYS A 132 13.58 -18.88 -7.61
CA LYS A 132 12.45 -19.82 -7.63
C LYS A 132 12.60 -20.93 -8.67
N ALA A 133 13.22 -20.65 -9.81
CA ALA A 133 13.41 -21.62 -10.89
C ALA A 133 14.15 -22.88 -10.43
N ARG A 134 15.13 -22.74 -9.51
CA ARG A 134 15.89 -23.87 -8.95
C ARG A 134 15.02 -24.94 -8.28
N SER A 135 13.90 -24.56 -7.65
CA SER A 135 13.00 -25.53 -7.00
C SER A 135 11.94 -26.10 -7.94
N MET A 136 11.92 -25.66 -9.21
CA MET A 136 10.94 -26.07 -10.22
C MET A 136 11.50 -27.08 -11.24
N SER A 137 12.73 -27.56 -11.07
CA SER A 137 13.40 -28.49 -12.01
C SER A 137 12.66 -29.81 -12.25
N ARG A 138 11.81 -30.25 -11.31
CA ARG A 138 11.01 -31.48 -11.41
C ARG A 138 9.64 -31.28 -12.05
N LEU A 139 9.25 -30.04 -12.33
CA LEU A 139 7.96 -29.74 -12.93
C LEU A 139 8.07 -29.84 -14.46
N ASP A 140 6.94 -30.16 -15.08
CA ASP A 140 6.76 -29.97 -16.51
C ASP A 140 7.06 -28.50 -16.91
N PRO A 141 7.75 -28.23 -18.04
CA PRO A 141 8.16 -26.89 -18.43
C PRO A 141 7.01 -25.86 -18.48
N ASP A 142 5.85 -26.24 -19.00
CA ASP A 142 4.69 -25.33 -19.11
C ASP A 142 4.06 -25.08 -17.75
N ALA A 143 4.05 -26.09 -16.87
CA ALA A 143 3.62 -25.94 -15.49
C ALA A 143 4.56 -25.01 -14.69
N ALA A 144 5.88 -25.17 -14.85
CA ALA A 144 6.89 -24.33 -14.22
C ALA A 144 6.76 -22.87 -14.67
N LEU A 145 6.63 -22.64 -15.99
CA LEU A 145 6.46 -21.31 -16.57
C LEU A 145 5.21 -20.61 -16.03
N ARG A 146 4.03 -21.26 -16.11
CA ARG A 146 2.78 -20.68 -15.60
C ARG A 146 2.87 -20.34 -14.11
N ARG A 147 3.48 -21.22 -13.33
CA ARG A 147 3.65 -21.00 -11.87
C ARG A 147 4.53 -19.79 -11.60
N LEU A 148 5.66 -19.66 -12.28
CA LEU A 148 6.62 -18.60 -12.05
C LEU A 148 6.10 -17.24 -12.54
N VAL A 149 5.47 -17.20 -13.72
CA VAL A 149 4.76 -16.00 -14.21
C VAL A 149 3.71 -15.57 -13.20
N GLY A 150 2.87 -16.49 -12.72
CA GLY A 150 1.85 -16.17 -11.71
C GLY A 150 2.43 -15.62 -10.40
N GLN A 151 3.60 -16.10 -9.97
CA GLN A 151 4.31 -15.55 -8.80
C GLN A 151 4.77 -14.12 -9.04
N LEU A 152 5.37 -13.84 -10.20
CA LEU A 152 5.81 -12.50 -10.61
C LEU A 152 4.65 -11.53 -10.81
N SER A 153 3.53 -11.98 -11.38
CA SER A 153 2.33 -11.15 -11.54
C SER A 153 1.70 -10.78 -10.19
N ARG A 154 1.63 -11.70 -9.22
CA ARG A 154 1.18 -11.38 -7.86
C ARG A 154 2.12 -10.43 -7.13
N ARG A 155 3.38 -10.39 -7.56
CA ARG A 155 4.40 -9.43 -7.11
C ARG A 155 4.18 -8.02 -7.68
N GLY A 156 3.42 -7.91 -8.77
CA GLY A 156 3.16 -6.65 -9.46
C GLY A 156 4.14 -6.30 -10.56
N TYR A 157 4.88 -7.26 -11.11
CA TYR A 157 5.64 -7.00 -12.33
C TYR A 157 4.71 -6.96 -13.54
N ALA A 158 5.01 -6.07 -14.50
CA ALA A 158 4.30 -5.99 -15.76
C ALA A 158 4.31 -7.36 -16.49
N GLY A 159 3.26 -7.67 -17.23
CA GLY A 159 3.08 -9.00 -17.85
C GLY A 159 4.24 -9.43 -18.74
N SER A 160 4.77 -8.50 -19.56
CA SER A 160 5.94 -8.73 -20.41
C SER A 160 7.20 -9.01 -19.60
N VAL A 161 7.47 -8.21 -18.56
CA VAL A 161 8.60 -8.38 -17.64
C VAL A 161 8.52 -9.73 -16.93
N ALA A 162 7.36 -10.06 -16.36
CA ALA A 162 7.12 -11.33 -15.68
C ALA A 162 7.35 -12.54 -16.60
N MET A 163 6.83 -12.48 -17.83
CA MET A 163 7.00 -13.53 -18.82
C MET A 163 8.48 -13.72 -19.22
N ASN A 164 9.18 -12.63 -19.53
CA ASN A 164 10.56 -12.67 -19.97
C ASN A 164 11.51 -13.15 -18.86
N ALA A 165 11.32 -12.65 -17.64
CA ALA A 165 12.08 -13.09 -16.47
C ALA A 165 11.88 -14.59 -16.18
N ALA A 166 10.64 -15.07 -16.21
CA ALA A 166 10.34 -16.48 -15.98
C ALA A 166 10.96 -17.40 -17.04
N LYS A 167 10.80 -17.07 -18.33
CA LYS A 167 11.40 -17.84 -19.44
C LYS A 167 12.92 -17.90 -19.31
N THR A 168 13.55 -16.78 -19.01
CA THR A 168 15.01 -16.68 -18.88
C THR A 168 15.52 -17.51 -17.70
N ALA A 169 14.93 -17.33 -16.51
CA ALA A 169 15.33 -18.06 -15.31
C ALA A 169 15.14 -19.58 -15.43
N LEU A 170 14.04 -20.04 -16.03
CA LEU A 170 13.81 -21.47 -16.23
C LEU A 170 14.81 -22.07 -17.22
N ARG A 171 15.10 -21.36 -18.31
CA ARG A 171 16.12 -21.77 -19.28
C ARG A 171 17.49 -21.92 -18.61
N GLU A 172 17.92 -20.93 -17.83
CA GLU A 172 19.18 -20.96 -17.07
C GLU A 172 19.23 -22.15 -16.09
N ALA A 173 18.13 -22.43 -15.38
CA ALA A 173 18.03 -23.54 -14.45
C ALA A 173 18.13 -24.92 -15.15
N SER A 174 17.54 -25.06 -16.34
CA SER A 174 17.65 -26.29 -17.15
C SER A 174 19.08 -26.56 -17.62
N PHE A 175 19.83 -25.52 -17.99
CA PHE A 175 21.24 -25.66 -18.39
C PHE A 175 22.17 -25.95 -17.20
N GLY A 176 21.94 -25.31 -16.04
CA GLY A 176 22.73 -25.54 -14.84
C GLY A 176 22.60 -26.96 -14.23
N SER A 177 21.48 -27.65 -14.49
CA SER A 177 21.28 -29.03 -14.03
C SER A 177 22.06 -30.09 -14.83
N GLY A 178 22.57 -29.75 -16.02
CA GLY A 178 23.20 -30.70 -16.95
C GLY A 178 24.72 -30.91 -16.78
N VAL A 179 25.42 -30.05 -16.01
CA VAL A 179 26.90 -30.01 -16.02
C VAL A 179 27.54 -30.55 -14.73
N SER A 180 26.77 -30.87 -13.68
CA SER A 180 27.29 -31.23 -12.35
C SER A 180 27.77 -32.71 -12.20
N GLY A 181 28.05 -33.43 -13.29
CA GLY A 181 28.09 -34.91 -13.25
C GLY A 181 29.27 -35.63 -13.90
N VAL A 182 30.38 -34.98 -14.29
CA VAL A 182 31.57 -35.73 -14.74
C VAL A 182 32.54 -35.90 -13.57
N ARG A 183 32.37 -37.01 -12.84
CA ARG A 183 33.37 -37.50 -11.89
C ARG A 183 34.46 -38.15 -12.74
N PHE A 184 35.58 -37.46 -12.92
CA PHE A 184 36.79 -38.09 -13.46
C PHE A 184 37.18 -39.20 -12.47
N VAL A 185 37.12 -40.45 -12.94
CA VAL A 185 37.70 -41.60 -12.26
C VAL A 185 39.12 -41.69 -12.78
N ASP A 186 40.08 -41.21 -11.98
CA ASP A 186 41.49 -41.56 -12.20
C ASP A 186 41.62 -43.07 -12.03
N SER A 187 42.14 -43.72 -13.07
CA SER A 187 42.47 -45.14 -13.07
C SER A 187 43.94 -45.28 -12.71
N ASP A 188 44.26 -45.99 -11.63
CA ASP A 188 45.57 -46.57 -11.32
C ASP A 188 45.45 -48.10 -11.34
#